data_AF-A0A1B8BY35-F1
#
_entry.id   AF-A0A1B8BY35-F1
#
_cell.length_a   1.000
_cell.length_b   1.000
_cell.length_c   1.000
_cell.angle_alpha   90.00
_cell.angle_beta   90.00
_cell.angle_gamma   90.00
#
_symmetry.space_group_name_H-M   'P 1'
#
loop_
_entity.id
_entity.type
_entity.pdbx_description
1 polymer ?
#
loop_
_entity_poly.entity_id
_entity_poly.type
_entity_poly.pdbx_seq_one_letter_code
_entity_poly.pdbx_strand_id
1 'polypeptide(L)'
;MEKDRINAQGDPDGPDSSSSFSSSASVWYFAYGSNMRASVMTGRGLHIAATQAVVLPSHMLTFDIFGIPYTEPAMASISPRPRPHSGIQNRCGIPLEQAPDVHGAAYLLSKSDFTKLVLSEGAGTAYREIEVEALVLPPPGNVTDTSEVTVEVTSASTSIRAKTLVARYPFRPNAAPSARYLDVLVQGAQELGLPVSYVEYLQSLPRFTKAAAGKEQLGAKSFIAFWMPLASHLMRWVKFHADDENGRAPEWMGGLPNLVERQWGKGK
;
A
#
# COMPACT_ATOMS: atom_id res chain seq x y z
N MET A 1 12.78 -7.52 80.27
CA MET A 1 12.05 -7.40 79.00
C MET A 1 12.62 -6.16 78.30
N GLU A 2 13.74 -6.30 77.57
CA GLU A 2 13.78 -6.54 76.09
C GLU A 2 13.41 -5.23 75.37
N LYS A 3 14.23 -4.45 74.63
CA LYS A 3 15.47 -4.58 73.83
C LYS A 3 16.10 -3.17 73.69
N ASP A 4 17.40 -2.95 73.84
CA ASP A 4 18.52 -3.13 72.89
C ASP A 4 18.63 -2.12 71.71
N ARG A 5 19.59 -1.20 71.91
CA ARG A 5 20.69 -0.65 71.08
C ARG A 5 20.51 -0.25 69.60
N ILE A 6 21.00 0.97 69.38
CA ILE A 6 21.36 1.71 68.16
C ILE A 6 22.66 1.15 67.54
N ASN A 7 22.80 1.04 66.22
CA ASN A 7 23.68 1.90 65.39
C ASN A 7 23.63 1.58 63.87
N ALA A 8 23.88 2.63 63.08
CA ALA A 8 23.88 2.71 61.62
C ALA A 8 25.14 2.16 60.92
N GLN A 9 25.04 1.86 59.60
CA GLN A 9 25.88 2.39 58.50
C GLN A 9 25.68 1.59 57.17
N GLY A 10 25.42 2.29 56.03
CA GLY A 10 25.90 1.91 54.67
C GLY A 10 24.89 1.49 53.57
N ASP A 11 24.43 2.48 52.77
CA ASP A 11 24.27 2.61 51.28
C ASP A 11 24.07 1.38 50.32
N PRO A 12 23.67 1.56 49.03
CA PRO A 12 22.66 2.41 48.34
C PRO A 12 21.77 1.55 47.37
N ASP A 13 21.14 2.18 46.37
CA ASP A 13 20.39 1.61 45.21
C ASP A 13 18.93 1.19 45.48
N GLY A 14 17.89 1.67 44.82
CA GLY A 14 17.65 2.55 43.67
C GLY A 14 16.14 2.37 43.35
N PRO A 15 15.41 3.35 42.78
CA PRO A 15 13.99 3.15 42.50
C PRO A 15 13.82 2.10 41.40
N ASP A 16 13.02 1.07 41.68
CA ASP A 16 12.51 0.10 40.70
C ASP A 16 11.69 0.81 39.62
N SER A 17 12.41 1.46 38.71
CA SER A 17 11.92 1.84 37.39
C SER A 17 11.98 0.60 36.51
N SER A 18 11.02 -0.31 36.72
CA SER A 18 10.62 -1.22 35.65
C SER A 18 9.81 -0.43 34.61
N SER A 19 10.43 0.60 34.02
CA SER A 19 10.03 1.02 32.69
C SER A 19 10.41 -0.14 31.78
N SER A 20 9.41 -0.92 31.41
CA SER A 20 9.51 -1.81 30.27
C SER A 20 9.84 -0.94 29.07
N PHE A 21 11.13 -0.76 28.76
CA PHE A 21 11.57 -0.34 27.46
C PHE A 21 11.18 -1.48 26.51
N SER A 22 9.92 -1.47 26.08
CA SER A 22 9.52 -2.11 24.84
C SER A 22 10.48 -1.54 23.81
N SER A 23 11.51 -2.33 23.43
CA SER A 23 12.31 -2.03 22.25
C SER A 23 11.33 -1.60 21.17
N SER A 24 11.41 -0.35 20.73
CA SER A 24 10.49 0.27 19.79
C SER A 24 10.67 -0.40 18.44
N ALA A 25 10.17 -1.63 18.32
CA ALA A 25 10.39 -2.48 17.18
C ALA A 25 9.95 -1.73 15.93
N SER A 26 10.89 -1.56 15.01
CA SER A 26 10.66 -0.91 13.74
C SER A 26 10.11 -1.91 12.73
N VAL A 27 9.39 -1.41 11.75
CA VAL A 27 8.77 -2.18 10.68
C VAL A 27 9.19 -1.56 9.36
N TRP A 28 9.71 -2.38 8.45
CA TRP A 28 9.86 -1.97 7.06
C TRP A 28 8.51 -2.05 6.35
N TYR A 29 8.10 -0.96 5.72
CA TYR A 29 6.89 -0.86 4.92
C TYR A 29 7.26 -0.62 3.46
N PHE A 30 6.83 -1.51 2.57
CA PHE A 30 7.02 -1.37 1.12
C PHE A 30 5.84 -0.64 0.48
N ALA A 31 6.11 0.55 -0.07
CA ALA A 31 5.18 1.40 -0.79
C ALA A 31 5.45 1.34 -2.30
N TYR A 32 4.41 1.04 -3.08
CA TYR A 32 4.49 0.92 -4.55
C TYR A 32 3.45 1.83 -5.27
N GLY A 33 2.61 2.54 -4.50
CA GLY A 33 1.55 3.43 -5.01
C GLY A 33 1.79 4.88 -4.62
N SER A 34 0.73 5.61 -4.26
CA SER A 34 0.84 7.03 -3.85
C SER A 34 1.77 7.27 -2.65
N ASN A 35 1.95 6.25 -1.80
CA ASN A 35 2.85 6.32 -0.65
C ASN A 35 4.34 6.34 -1.05
N MET A 36 4.70 6.11 -2.31
CA MET A 36 6.07 6.34 -2.80
C MET A 36 6.47 7.82 -2.72
N ARG A 37 5.50 8.74 -2.74
CA ARG A 37 5.77 10.17 -2.69
C ARG A 37 6.00 10.61 -1.25
N ALA A 38 7.12 11.27 -0.97
CA ALA A 38 7.50 11.62 0.41
C ALA A 38 6.47 12.55 1.08
N SER A 39 5.92 13.50 0.32
CA SER A 39 4.88 14.43 0.80
C SER A 39 3.58 13.75 1.25
N VAL A 40 3.27 12.58 0.69
CA VAL A 40 2.09 11.79 1.05
C VAL A 40 2.32 11.10 2.40
N MET A 41 3.54 10.65 2.69
CA MET A 41 3.91 10.07 3.97
C MET A 41 3.99 11.13 5.07
N THR A 42 4.63 12.28 4.81
CA THR A 42 4.76 13.37 5.79
C THR A 42 3.43 14.07 6.06
N GLY A 43 2.54 14.19 5.07
CA GLY A 43 1.18 14.73 5.23
C GLY A 43 0.31 13.93 6.20
N ARG A 44 0.66 12.66 6.48
CA ARG A 44 0.01 11.83 7.51
C ARG A 44 0.62 11.98 8.90
N GLY A 45 1.66 12.79 9.06
CA GLY A 45 2.38 12.95 10.32
C GLY A 45 3.15 11.70 10.74
N LEU A 46 3.63 10.90 9.77
CA LEU A 46 4.42 9.70 10.04
C LEU A 46 5.91 10.06 10.19
N HIS A 47 6.57 9.46 11.17
CA HIS A 47 8.01 9.56 11.32
C HIS A 47 8.71 8.44 10.54
N ILE A 48 9.55 8.81 9.59
CA ILE A 48 10.31 7.89 8.73
C ILE A 48 11.76 7.86 9.23
N ALA A 49 12.21 6.71 9.72
CA ALA A 49 13.56 6.54 10.24
C ALA A 49 14.60 6.30 9.12
N ALA A 50 14.19 5.63 8.04
CA ALA A 50 15.00 5.38 6.86
C ALA A 50 14.11 5.15 5.63
N THR A 51 14.64 5.44 4.44
CA THR A 51 14.01 5.18 3.15
C THR A 51 14.99 4.52 2.22
N GLN A 52 14.58 3.46 1.54
CA GLN A 52 15.39 2.77 0.54
C GLN A 52 14.59 2.54 -0.74
N ALA A 53 15.19 2.81 -1.90
CA ALA A 53 14.63 2.38 -3.18
C ALA A 53 14.78 0.86 -3.31
N VAL A 54 13.68 0.16 -3.61
CA VAL A 54 13.64 -1.30 -3.66
C VAL A 54 12.82 -1.80 -4.85
N VAL A 55 13.06 -3.05 -5.24
CA VAL A 55 12.30 -3.77 -6.27
C VAL A 55 11.77 -5.09 -5.69
N LEU A 56 10.57 -5.48 -6.11
CA LEU A 56 9.91 -6.72 -5.71
C LEU A 56 9.71 -7.61 -6.95
N PRO A 57 10.64 -8.54 -7.23
CA PRO A 57 10.61 -9.35 -8.46
C PRO A 57 9.45 -10.33 -8.53
N SER A 58 8.92 -10.75 -7.38
CA SER A 58 7.85 -11.72 -7.28
C SER A 58 6.47 -11.18 -7.69
N HIS A 59 6.32 -9.86 -7.85
CA HIS A 59 5.04 -9.21 -8.09
C HIS A 59 5.07 -8.24 -9.27
N MET A 60 3.88 -7.91 -9.75
CA MET A 60 3.60 -6.88 -10.77
C MET A 60 2.57 -5.87 -10.24
N LEU A 61 2.63 -4.65 -10.77
CA LEU A 61 1.73 -3.55 -10.39
C LEU A 61 0.36 -3.75 -11.04
N THR A 62 -0.70 -3.58 -10.27
CA THR A 62 -2.10 -3.68 -10.73
C THR A 62 -2.91 -2.46 -10.31
N PHE A 63 -4.05 -2.25 -10.96
CA PHE A 63 -5.01 -1.18 -10.63
C PHE A 63 -6.40 -1.79 -10.48
N ASP A 64 -6.58 -2.54 -9.40
CA ASP A 64 -7.72 -3.42 -9.12
C ASP A 64 -8.36 -3.14 -7.74
N ILE A 65 -8.01 -2.01 -7.11
CA ILE A 65 -8.73 -1.47 -5.95
C ILE A 65 -9.79 -0.48 -6.40
N PHE A 66 -11.03 -0.69 -5.96
CA PHE A 66 -12.14 0.22 -6.23
C PHE A 66 -11.87 1.58 -5.59
N GLY A 67 -11.69 2.61 -6.43
CA GLY A 67 -11.62 3.98 -5.95
C GLY A 67 -12.98 4.68 -6.04
N ILE A 68 -12.99 6.00 -6.08
CA ILE A 68 -14.24 6.76 -6.16
C ILE A 68 -14.72 6.79 -7.63
N PRO A 69 -15.95 6.30 -7.93
CA PRO A 69 -16.48 6.32 -9.29
C PRO A 69 -16.41 7.71 -9.93
N TYR A 70 -16.06 7.76 -11.22
CA TYR A 70 -15.99 8.97 -12.05
C TYR A 70 -14.95 10.03 -11.63
N THR A 71 -14.16 9.80 -10.59
CA THR A 71 -13.03 10.67 -10.21
C THR A 71 -11.71 9.92 -10.22
N GLU A 72 -11.61 8.85 -9.42
CA GLU A 72 -10.42 8.04 -9.24
C GLU A 72 -10.84 6.58 -9.24
N PRO A 73 -11.15 6.02 -10.42
CA PRO A 73 -11.86 4.74 -10.52
C PRO A 73 -11.05 3.53 -10.06
N ALA A 74 -9.71 3.64 -10.07
CA ALA A 74 -8.82 2.54 -9.71
C ALA A 74 -7.60 3.06 -8.95
N MET A 75 -7.25 2.37 -7.85
CA MET A 75 -6.02 2.60 -7.08
C MET A 75 -5.04 1.44 -7.26
N ALA A 76 -3.77 1.71 -6.99
CA ALA A 76 -2.70 0.73 -7.13
C ALA A 76 -2.88 -0.44 -6.16
N SER A 77 -2.53 -1.62 -6.64
CA SER A 77 -2.22 -2.81 -5.86
C SER A 77 -1.05 -3.58 -6.49
N ILE A 78 -0.71 -4.73 -5.92
CA ILE A 78 0.25 -5.66 -6.52
C ILE A 78 -0.34 -7.08 -6.56
N SER A 79 0.09 -7.85 -7.54
CA SER A 79 -0.29 -9.25 -7.71
C SER A 79 0.96 -10.09 -7.98
N PRO A 80 1.03 -11.35 -7.51
CA PRO A 80 2.12 -12.24 -7.90
C PRO A 80 2.24 -12.33 -9.42
N ARG A 81 3.46 -12.49 -9.93
CA ARG A 81 3.66 -12.68 -11.37
C ARG A 81 2.86 -13.90 -11.86
N PRO A 82 2.11 -13.75 -12.96
CA PRO A 82 1.45 -14.90 -13.57
C PRO A 82 2.51 -15.85 -14.12
N ARG A 83 2.16 -17.14 -14.21
CA ARG A 83 3.01 -18.09 -14.94
C ARG A 83 3.07 -17.68 -16.42
N PRO A 84 4.18 -17.97 -17.12
CA PRO A 84 4.23 -17.80 -18.56
C PRO A 84 3.03 -18.47 -19.24
N HIS A 85 2.43 -17.82 -20.25
CA HIS A 85 1.28 -18.32 -21.02
C HIS A 85 -0.02 -18.47 -20.22
N SER A 86 -0.19 -17.70 -19.15
CA SER A 86 -1.45 -17.62 -18.40
C SER A 86 -2.60 -17.04 -19.22
N GLY A 87 -2.29 -16.26 -20.28
CA GLY A 87 -3.28 -15.61 -21.13
C GLY A 87 -4.05 -14.48 -20.44
N ILE A 88 -3.67 -14.08 -19.22
CA ILE A 88 -4.34 -13.01 -18.48
C ILE A 88 -3.87 -11.66 -19.03
N GLN A 89 -4.79 -10.92 -19.63
CA GLN A 89 -4.56 -9.55 -20.11
C GLN A 89 -5.05 -8.55 -19.06
N ASN A 90 -4.29 -7.50 -18.77
CA ASN A 90 -4.86 -6.34 -18.08
C ASN A 90 -5.67 -5.50 -19.08
N ARG A 91 -6.76 -4.88 -18.64
CA ARG A 91 -7.49 -3.89 -19.46
C ARG A 91 -6.70 -2.58 -19.62
N CYS A 92 -5.51 -2.50 -19.02
CA CYS A 92 -4.53 -1.44 -19.22
C CYS A 92 -3.66 -1.68 -20.48
N GLY A 93 -3.98 -2.67 -21.32
CA GLY A 93 -3.35 -2.86 -22.63
C GLY A 93 -1.94 -3.47 -22.63
N ILE A 94 -1.40 -3.83 -21.46
CA ILE A 94 -0.10 -4.52 -21.34
C ILE A 94 -0.38 -5.99 -20.98
N PRO A 95 0.12 -6.98 -21.74
CA PRO A 95 0.11 -8.37 -21.30
C PRO A 95 0.78 -8.45 -19.92
N LEU A 96 0.09 -9.00 -18.90
CA LEU A 96 0.59 -8.99 -17.52
C LEU A 96 1.95 -9.69 -17.38
N GLU A 97 2.26 -10.60 -18.30
CA GLU A 97 3.53 -11.30 -18.42
C GLU A 97 4.71 -10.39 -18.80
N GLN A 98 4.45 -9.25 -19.44
CA GLN A 98 5.45 -8.25 -19.86
C GLN A 98 5.58 -7.08 -18.87
N ALA A 99 4.78 -7.07 -17.80
CA ALA A 99 4.88 -6.01 -16.80
C ALA A 99 6.22 -6.12 -16.04
N PRO A 100 6.94 -5.02 -15.80
CA PRO A 100 8.19 -5.04 -15.05
C PRO A 100 7.99 -5.45 -13.59
N ASP A 101 9.09 -5.71 -12.88
CA ASP A 101 9.10 -5.85 -11.41
C ASP A 101 8.53 -4.61 -10.74
N VAL A 102 7.80 -4.80 -9.64
CA VAL A 102 7.26 -3.66 -8.90
C VAL A 102 8.40 -2.96 -8.20
N HIS A 103 8.68 -1.72 -8.59
CA HIS A 103 9.62 -0.86 -7.89
C HIS A 103 8.85 0.05 -6.92
N GLY A 104 9.53 0.45 -5.85
CA GLY A 104 8.95 1.33 -4.85
C GLY A 104 9.92 1.74 -3.75
N ALA A 105 9.36 2.21 -2.64
CA ALA A 105 10.09 2.62 -1.44
C ALA A 105 9.91 1.61 -0.32
N ALA A 106 10.99 1.24 0.36
CA ALA A 106 10.94 0.66 1.69
C ALA A 106 11.14 1.78 2.72
N TYR A 107 10.16 2.02 3.57
CA TYR A 107 10.22 2.97 4.69
C TYR A 107 10.39 2.23 6.01
N LEU A 108 11.37 2.62 6.83
CA LEU A 108 11.51 2.12 8.19
C LEU A 108 10.66 2.99 9.11
N LEU A 109 9.61 2.40 9.67
CA LEU A 109 8.64 3.08 10.53
C LEU A 109 8.66 2.50 11.94
N SER A 110 8.23 3.28 12.92
CA SER A 110 7.85 2.73 14.22
C SER A 110 6.58 1.87 14.08
N LYS A 111 6.35 0.90 14.97
CA LYS A 111 5.08 0.13 15.01
C LYS A 111 3.84 1.03 15.12
N SER A 112 3.92 2.12 15.88
CA SER A 112 2.80 3.05 16.06
C SER A 112 2.51 3.82 14.77
N ASP A 113 3.54 4.29 14.06
CA ASP A 113 3.37 4.97 12.77
C ASP A 113 2.91 4.01 11.67
N PHE A 114 3.40 2.77 11.66
CA PHE A 114 2.87 1.74 10.77
C PHE A 114 1.38 1.48 11.03
N THR A 115 0.96 1.43 12.30
CA THR A 115 -0.46 1.27 12.66
C THR A 115 -1.29 2.46 12.17
N LYS A 116 -0.82 3.70 12.36
CA LYS A 116 -1.48 4.90 11.81
C LYS A 116 -1.61 4.85 10.29
N LEU A 117 -0.57 4.38 9.60
CA LEU A 117 -0.58 4.21 8.15
C LEU A 117 -1.69 3.23 7.75
N VAL A 118 -1.73 2.04 8.33
CA VAL A 118 -2.74 1.01 8.01
C VAL A 118 -4.17 1.53 8.28
N LEU A 119 -4.37 2.28 9.38
CA LEU A 119 -5.66 2.90 9.67
C LEU A 119 -6.06 3.92 8.59
N SER A 120 -5.10 4.74 8.12
CA SER A 120 -5.35 5.75 7.08
C SER A 120 -5.65 5.18 5.69
N GLU A 121 -5.16 3.97 5.40
CA GLU A 121 -5.39 3.23 4.14
C GLU A 121 -6.75 2.50 4.12
N GLY A 122 -7.57 2.70 5.15
CA GLY A 122 -8.92 2.13 5.25
C GLY A 122 -9.02 0.90 6.15
N ALA A 123 -8.08 0.72 7.09
CA ALA A 123 -8.17 -0.25 8.20
C ALA A 123 -8.59 -1.68 7.78
N GLY A 124 -8.07 -2.16 6.65
CA GLY A 124 -8.35 -3.52 6.18
C GLY A 124 -9.61 -3.70 5.32
N THR A 125 -10.30 -2.63 4.95
CA THR A 125 -11.52 -2.69 4.12
C THR A 125 -11.22 -2.95 2.64
N ALA A 126 -10.32 -2.16 2.05
CA ALA A 126 -9.90 -2.30 0.65
C ALA A 126 -8.61 -3.13 0.50
N TYR A 127 -7.72 -3.03 1.48
CA TYR A 127 -6.42 -3.68 1.48
C TYR A 127 -6.32 -4.78 2.54
N ARG A 128 -5.45 -5.76 2.32
CA ARG A 128 -4.96 -6.69 3.33
C ARG A 128 -3.44 -6.59 3.43
N GLU A 129 -2.90 -6.84 4.62
CA GLU A 129 -1.46 -6.86 4.85
C GLU A 129 -0.84 -8.18 4.39
N ILE A 130 0.33 -8.11 3.77
CA ILE A 130 1.20 -9.27 3.50
C ILE A 130 2.66 -8.91 3.83
N GLU A 131 3.51 -9.93 3.99
CA GLU A 131 4.96 -9.77 4.04
C GLU A 131 5.57 -10.09 2.68
N VAL A 132 6.54 -9.29 2.27
CA VAL A 132 7.29 -9.44 1.02
C VAL A 132 8.78 -9.30 1.27
N GLU A 133 9.57 -9.88 0.38
CA GLU A 133 11.02 -9.72 0.34
C GLU A 133 11.39 -8.85 -0.85
N ALA A 134 11.80 -7.61 -0.57
CA ALA A 134 12.17 -6.63 -1.59
C ALA A 134 13.69 -6.49 -1.67
N LEU A 135 14.23 -6.41 -2.88
CA LEU A 135 15.66 -6.24 -3.12
C LEU A 135 16.01 -4.76 -3.15
N VAL A 136 17.09 -4.38 -2.48
CA VAL A 136 17.58 -3.00 -2.46
C VAL A 136 18.18 -2.63 -3.81
N LEU A 137 17.74 -1.50 -4.36
CA LEU A 137 18.28 -0.94 -5.58
C LEU A 137 19.57 -0.16 -5.31
N PRO A 138 20.56 -0.23 -6.22
CA PRO A 138 21.77 0.58 -6.10
C PRO A 138 21.43 2.07 -6.24
N PRO A 139 22.23 2.97 -5.64
CA PRO A 139 22.00 4.40 -5.78
C PRO A 139 22.13 4.86 -7.24
N PRO A 140 21.43 5.93 -7.65
CA PRO A 140 21.32 6.38 -9.06
C PRO A 140 22.63 6.76 -9.78
N GLY A 141 23.78 6.73 -9.09
CA GLY A 141 25.09 7.14 -9.64
C GLY A 141 26.05 5.99 -9.98
N ASN A 142 25.71 4.73 -9.64
CA ASN A 142 26.60 3.58 -9.89
C ASN A 142 26.29 2.82 -11.19
N VAL A 143 25.41 3.36 -12.04
CA VAL A 143 25.01 2.71 -13.30
C VAL A 143 25.64 3.47 -14.46
N THR A 144 26.75 2.97 -14.97
CA THR A 144 27.26 3.35 -16.30
C THR A 144 26.31 2.82 -17.37
N ASP A 145 25.78 3.75 -18.16
CA ASP A 145 25.06 3.64 -19.43
C ASP A 145 24.60 2.27 -19.95
N THR A 146 23.31 2.24 -20.31
CA THR A 146 22.76 1.49 -21.44
C THR A 146 22.92 -0.03 -21.39
N SER A 147 22.02 -0.69 -20.66
CA SER A 147 21.26 -1.87 -21.07
C SER A 147 20.37 -2.26 -19.90
N GLU A 148 19.22 -2.87 -20.19
CA GLU A 148 18.24 -3.41 -19.24
C GLU A 148 18.86 -3.71 -17.87
N VAL A 149 18.41 -2.98 -16.83
CA VAL A 149 18.63 -3.44 -15.46
C VAL A 149 17.72 -4.66 -15.25
N THR A 150 18.01 -5.76 -15.95
CA THR A 150 18.01 -7.05 -15.27
C THR A 150 18.92 -6.83 -14.10
N VAL A 151 18.33 -6.70 -12.92
CA VAL A 151 19.05 -6.92 -11.68
C VAL A 151 19.56 -8.35 -11.82
N GLU A 152 20.73 -8.52 -12.44
CA GLU A 152 21.51 -9.72 -12.23
C GLU A 152 21.65 -9.74 -10.72
N VAL A 153 20.95 -10.70 -10.12
CA VAL A 153 21.08 -11.08 -8.71
C VAL A 153 22.51 -11.58 -8.56
N THR A 154 23.46 -10.66 -8.66
CA THR A 154 24.80 -10.81 -8.17
C THR A 154 24.62 -11.03 -6.68
N SER A 155 25.35 -12.01 -6.14
CA SER A 155 25.17 -12.60 -4.81
C SER A 155 25.31 -11.63 -3.63
N ALA A 156 25.33 -10.32 -3.87
CA ALA A 156 25.44 -9.22 -2.92
C ALA A 156 24.21 -8.28 -2.90
N SER A 157 23.08 -8.66 -3.50
CA SER A 157 21.83 -7.88 -3.42
C SER A 157 21.21 -8.02 -2.02
N THR A 158 21.25 -6.95 -1.23
CA THR A 158 20.63 -6.90 0.10
C THR A 158 19.11 -7.01 -0.03
N SER A 159 18.48 -7.96 0.67
CA SER A 159 17.02 -8.07 0.75
C SER A 159 16.48 -7.47 2.04
N ILE A 160 15.29 -6.87 1.96
CA ILE A 160 14.54 -6.32 3.10
C ILE A 160 13.20 -7.07 3.18
N ARG A 161 12.96 -7.70 4.33
CA ARG A 161 11.62 -8.19 4.67
C ARG A 161 10.74 -7.01 5.08
N ALA A 162 9.74 -6.70 4.27
CA ALA A 162 8.85 -5.57 4.46
C ALA A 162 7.40 -6.03 4.50
N LYS A 163 6.59 -5.32 5.29
CA LYS A 163 5.13 -5.40 5.22
C LYS A 163 4.64 -4.53 4.08
N THR A 164 3.59 -4.95 3.40
CA THR A 164 2.91 -4.15 2.39
C THR A 164 1.42 -4.44 2.39
N LEU A 165 0.68 -3.62 1.66
CA LEU A 165 -0.76 -3.72 1.52
C LEU A 165 -1.08 -4.25 0.14
N VAL A 166 -2.06 -5.14 -0.02
CA VAL A 166 -2.53 -5.64 -1.33
C VAL A 166 -4.05 -5.68 -1.37
N ALA A 167 -4.62 -5.74 -2.56
CA ALA A 167 -6.07 -5.75 -2.75
C ALA A 167 -6.69 -6.93 -2.02
N ARG A 168 -7.70 -6.62 -1.19
CA ARG A 168 -8.49 -7.64 -0.52
C ARG A 168 -9.50 -8.28 -1.47
N TYR A 169 -10.10 -7.46 -2.34
CA TYR A 169 -11.08 -7.88 -3.35
C TYR A 169 -10.72 -7.26 -4.71
N PRO A 170 -9.69 -7.79 -5.40
CA PRO A 170 -9.25 -7.23 -6.67
C PRO A 170 -10.31 -7.43 -7.74
N PHE A 171 -10.75 -6.36 -8.39
CA PHE A 171 -11.63 -6.50 -9.54
C PHE A 171 -10.82 -6.78 -10.82
N ARG A 172 -11.30 -7.71 -11.64
CA ARG A 172 -10.70 -8.04 -12.92
C ARG A 172 -11.75 -7.87 -14.03
N PRO A 173 -11.33 -7.36 -15.20
CA PRO A 173 -9.99 -6.85 -15.52
C PRO A 173 -9.74 -5.44 -14.92
N ASN A 174 -8.45 -5.08 -14.74
CA ASN A 174 -8.03 -3.80 -14.12
C ASN A 174 -8.66 -2.59 -14.82
N ALA A 175 -9.02 -1.55 -14.08
CA ALA A 175 -9.46 -0.30 -14.68
C ALA A 175 -8.27 0.67 -14.81
N ALA A 176 -8.39 1.64 -15.71
CA ALA A 176 -7.37 2.66 -15.87
C ALA A 176 -7.38 3.59 -14.65
N PRO A 177 -6.23 3.83 -13.98
CA PRO A 177 -6.12 4.85 -12.95
C PRO A 177 -6.31 6.26 -13.52
N SER A 178 -6.67 7.23 -12.69
CA SER A 178 -6.80 8.63 -13.14
C SER A 178 -5.44 9.21 -13.53
N ALA A 179 -5.42 10.14 -14.50
CA ALA A 179 -4.19 10.85 -14.87
C ALA A 179 -3.51 11.49 -13.66
N ARG A 180 -4.29 12.16 -12.80
CA ARG A 180 -3.82 12.77 -11.54
C ARG A 180 -3.12 11.75 -10.63
N TYR A 181 -3.67 10.54 -10.50
CA TYR A 181 -3.10 9.50 -9.65
C TYR A 181 -1.79 8.97 -10.22
N LEU A 182 -1.72 8.71 -11.53
CA LEU A 182 -0.49 8.31 -12.19
C LEU A 182 0.61 9.36 -12.05
N ASP A 183 0.29 10.65 -12.14
CA ASP A 183 1.26 11.72 -11.92
C ASP A 183 1.86 11.67 -10.51
N VAL A 184 1.09 11.27 -9.49
CA VAL A 184 1.60 11.06 -8.13
C VAL A 184 2.58 9.89 -8.08
N LEU A 185 2.27 8.78 -8.77
CA LEU A 185 3.17 7.62 -8.84
C LEU A 185 4.48 7.97 -9.55
N VAL A 186 4.39 8.67 -10.69
CA VAL A 186 5.56 9.12 -11.47
C VAL A 186 6.43 10.07 -10.64
N GLN A 187 5.84 11.06 -9.95
CA GLN A 187 6.58 11.97 -9.08
C GLN A 187 7.26 11.22 -7.93
N GLY A 188 6.56 10.28 -7.28
CA GLY A 188 7.17 9.46 -6.22
C GLY A 188 8.34 8.61 -6.73
N ALA A 189 8.18 7.98 -7.90
CA ALA A 189 9.25 7.21 -8.53
C ALA A 189 10.48 8.06 -8.86
N GLN A 190 10.27 9.30 -9.34
CA GLN A 190 11.35 10.26 -9.61
C GLN A 190 12.01 10.74 -8.32
N GLU A 191 11.25 11.09 -7.27
CA GLU A 191 11.76 11.50 -5.95
C GLU A 191 12.65 10.41 -5.33
N LEU A 192 12.32 9.13 -5.55
CA LEU A 192 13.07 7.97 -5.07
C LEU A 192 14.30 7.63 -5.92
N GLY A 193 14.45 8.21 -7.11
CA GLY A 193 15.48 7.82 -8.07
C GLY A 193 15.31 6.40 -8.60
N LEU A 194 14.06 5.94 -8.80
CA LEU A 194 13.80 4.63 -9.40
C LEU A 194 14.32 4.59 -10.86
N PRO A 195 14.60 3.39 -11.42
CA PRO A 195 15.11 3.25 -12.78
C PRO A 195 14.25 3.99 -13.81
N VAL A 196 14.91 4.65 -14.77
CA VAL A 196 14.23 5.44 -15.82
C VAL A 196 13.22 4.60 -16.58
N SER A 197 13.55 3.34 -16.89
CA SER A 197 12.64 2.39 -17.53
C SER A 197 11.35 2.13 -16.74
N TYR A 198 11.41 2.15 -15.40
CA TYR A 198 10.21 2.01 -14.57
C TYR A 198 9.38 3.29 -14.56
N VAL A 199 10.02 4.46 -14.58
CA VAL A 199 9.33 5.76 -14.71
C VAL A 199 8.61 5.85 -16.06
N GLU A 200 9.27 5.46 -17.14
CA GLU A 200 8.68 5.38 -18.49
C GLU A 200 7.51 4.39 -18.54
N TYR A 201 7.67 3.21 -17.91
CA TYR A 201 6.57 2.26 -17.75
C TYR A 201 5.35 2.90 -17.09
N LEU A 202 5.52 3.57 -15.94
CA LEU A 202 4.41 4.26 -15.26
C LEU A 202 3.74 5.34 -16.14
N GLN A 203 4.53 6.06 -16.94
CA GLN A 203 4.03 7.09 -17.86
C GLN A 203 3.24 6.51 -19.04
N SER A 204 3.60 5.30 -19.48
CA SER A 204 2.98 4.57 -20.59
C SER A 204 1.61 3.96 -20.25
N LEU A 205 1.29 3.82 -18.96
CA LEU A 205 0.04 3.23 -18.50
C LEU A 205 -1.18 4.04 -18.99
N PRO A 206 -2.30 3.37 -19.37
CA PRO A 206 -3.52 4.06 -19.77
C PRO A 206 -4.07 4.94 -18.67
N ARG A 207 -4.57 6.10 -19.08
CA ARG A 207 -5.08 7.14 -18.20
C ARG A 207 -6.58 7.22 -18.32
N PHE A 208 -7.29 7.08 -17.20
CA PHE A 208 -8.67 7.51 -17.13
C PHE A 208 -8.73 9.04 -17.21
N THR A 209 -9.41 9.52 -18.25
CA THR A 209 -9.80 10.92 -18.38
C THR A 209 -11.27 11.05 -17.98
N LYS A 210 -11.60 12.11 -17.24
CA LYS A 210 -13.00 12.44 -16.96
C LYS A 210 -13.71 12.68 -18.28
N ALA A 211 -14.97 12.28 -18.35
CA ALA A 211 -15.82 12.55 -19.50
C ALA A 211 -15.77 14.03 -19.89
N ALA A 212 -15.77 14.30 -21.20
CA ALA A 212 -15.80 15.65 -21.73
C ALA A 212 -17.05 16.40 -21.22
N ALA A 213 -16.98 17.74 -21.18
CA ALA A 213 -18.09 18.57 -20.72
C ALA A 213 -19.38 18.23 -21.50
N GLY A 214 -20.48 17.96 -20.77
CA GLY A 214 -21.75 17.59 -21.38
C GLY A 214 -22.57 16.58 -20.56
N LYS A 215 -23.36 15.76 -21.27
CA LYS A 215 -24.32 14.80 -20.68
C LYS A 215 -23.67 13.76 -19.78
N GLU A 216 -22.46 13.31 -20.12
CA GLU A 216 -21.69 12.33 -19.35
C GLU A 216 -21.18 12.91 -18.01
N GLN A 217 -20.74 14.17 -18.00
CA GLN A 217 -20.35 14.86 -16.77
C GLN A 217 -21.56 15.12 -15.86
N LEU A 218 -22.73 15.45 -16.44
CA LEU A 218 -23.98 15.61 -15.68
C LEU A 218 -24.45 14.29 -15.08
N GLY A 219 -24.34 13.19 -15.83
CA GLY A 219 -24.60 11.84 -15.34
C GLY A 219 -23.68 11.43 -14.19
N ALA A 220 -22.37 11.64 -14.34
CA ALA A 220 -21.39 11.39 -13.28
C ALA A 220 -21.66 12.21 -12.01
N LYS A 221 -21.96 13.51 -12.16
CA LYS A 221 -22.32 14.38 -11.02
C LYS A 221 -23.60 13.91 -10.33
N SER A 222 -24.61 13.53 -11.10
CA SER A 222 -25.90 13.03 -10.58
C SER A 222 -25.71 11.72 -9.82
N PHE A 223 -24.90 10.81 -10.38
CA PHE A 223 -24.54 9.56 -9.71
C PHE A 223 -23.78 9.81 -8.40
N ILE A 224 -22.74 10.64 -8.41
CA ILE A 224 -21.96 10.96 -7.20
C ILE A 224 -22.84 11.61 -6.14
N ALA A 225 -23.69 12.57 -6.52
CA ALA A 225 -24.59 13.26 -5.60
C ALA A 225 -25.58 12.29 -4.93
N PHE A 226 -26.04 11.28 -5.66
CA PHE A 226 -26.90 10.23 -5.14
C PHE A 226 -26.14 9.18 -4.31
N TRP A 227 -24.96 8.76 -4.76
CA TRP A 227 -24.17 7.66 -4.18
C TRP A 227 -23.43 8.06 -2.91
N MET A 228 -22.83 9.25 -2.86
CA MET A 228 -22.01 9.69 -1.71
C MET A 228 -22.78 9.70 -0.37
N PRO A 229 -24.05 10.17 -0.30
CA PRO A 229 -24.85 10.08 0.92
C PRO A 229 -25.12 8.63 1.36
N LEU A 230 -25.35 7.73 0.41
CA LEU A 230 -25.60 6.31 0.66
C LEU A 230 -24.34 5.60 1.16
N ALA A 231 -23.20 5.82 0.50
CA ALA A 231 -21.90 5.30 0.92
C ALA A 231 -21.50 5.83 2.31
N SER A 232 -21.77 7.12 2.58
CA SER A 232 -21.50 7.73 3.89
C SER A 232 -22.38 7.14 4.99
N HIS A 233 -23.67 6.88 4.72
CA HIS A 233 -24.57 6.20 5.66
C HIS A 233 -24.12 4.77 5.92
N LEU A 234 -23.76 4.02 4.87
CA LEU A 234 -23.25 2.66 5.00
C LEU A 234 -21.97 2.62 5.85
N MET A 235 -21.02 3.53 5.60
CA MET A 235 -19.79 3.62 6.41
C MET A 235 -20.07 3.99 7.86
N ARG A 236 -20.98 4.94 8.13
CA ARG A 236 -21.39 5.27 9.50
C ARG A 236 -22.05 4.09 10.20
N TRP A 237 -22.92 3.38 9.50
CA TRP A 237 -23.59 2.19 10.00
C TRP A 237 -22.58 1.06 10.31
N VAL A 238 -21.63 0.82 9.41
CA VAL A 238 -20.53 -0.14 9.62
C VAL A 238 -19.69 0.27 10.82
N LYS A 239 -19.31 1.55 10.94
CA LYS A 239 -18.53 2.05 12.09
C LYS A 239 -19.29 1.87 13.40
N PHE A 240 -20.59 2.16 13.43
CA PHE A 240 -21.44 1.96 14.60
C PHE A 240 -21.57 0.50 15.01
N HIS A 241 -21.55 -0.43 14.05
CA HIS A 241 -21.64 -1.87 14.30
C HIS A 241 -20.28 -2.59 14.38
N ALA A 242 -19.17 -1.89 14.19
CA ALA A 242 -17.81 -2.43 14.28
C ALA A 242 -17.14 -2.18 15.65
N ASP A 243 -17.91 -1.72 16.64
CA ASP A 243 -17.51 -1.59 18.05
C ASP A 243 -17.42 -2.98 18.73
N ASP A 244 -16.61 -3.87 18.15
CA ASP A 244 -16.04 -5.02 18.84
C ASP A 244 -14.55 -4.74 19.02
N GLU A 245 -14.00 -5.08 20.18
CA GLU A 245 -12.71 -4.66 20.76
C GLU A 245 -11.44 -4.87 19.88
N ASN A 246 -11.58 -5.38 18.66
CA ASN A 246 -10.51 -5.71 17.72
C ASN A 246 -10.41 -4.79 16.48
N GLY A 247 -11.28 -3.78 16.31
CA GLY A 247 -11.14 -2.77 15.24
C GLY A 247 -11.15 -3.34 13.81
N ARG A 248 -11.80 -4.49 13.59
CA ARG A 248 -11.91 -5.15 12.28
C ARG A 248 -13.26 -4.82 11.63
N ALA A 249 -13.26 -4.60 10.32
CA ALA A 249 -14.50 -4.47 9.56
C ALA A 249 -15.34 -5.78 9.63
N PRO A 250 -16.69 -5.72 9.67
CA PRO A 250 -17.56 -6.88 9.76
C PRO A 250 -17.35 -7.89 8.62
N GLU A 251 -17.35 -9.20 8.92
CA GLU A 251 -17.02 -10.27 7.94
C GLU A 251 -17.90 -10.26 6.67
N TRP A 252 -19.17 -9.84 6.78
CA TRP A 252 -20.11 -9.80 5.65
C TRP A 252 -19.75 -8.76 4.57
N MET A 253 -18.94 -7.75 4.88
CA MET A 253 -18.40 -6.81 3.88
C MET A 253 -17.49 -7.53 2.88
N GLY A 254 -16.83 -8.63 3.29
CA GLY A 254 -16.07 -9.50 2.40
C GLY A 254 -16.89 -10.51 1.61
N GLY A 255 -18.17 -10.67 1.96
CA GLY A 255 -19.10 -11.57 1.28
C GLY A 255 -19.83 -10.94 0.10
N LEU A 256 -19.83 -9.61 -0.05
CA LEU A 256 -20.51 -8.92 -1.14
C LEU A 256 -19.96 -9.30 -2.53
N PRO A 257 -18.64 -9.42 -2.75
CA PRO A 257 -18.10 -9.95 -4.00
C PRO A 257 -18.54 -11.38 -4.29
N ASN A 258 -18.56 -12.26 -3.27
CA ASN A 258 -18.99 -13.66 -3.42
C ASN A 258 -20.49 -13.80 -3.72
N LEU A 259 -21.32 -12.87 -3.24
CA LEU A 259 -22.75 -12.82 -3.53
C LEU A 259 -23.02 -12.35 -4.97
N VAL A 260 -22.23 -11.39 -5.46
CA VAL A 260 -22.27 -10.91 -6.85
C VAL A 260 -21.73 -11.98 -7.80
N GLU A 261 -20.64 -12.68 -7.44
CA GLU A 261 -20.07 -13.79 -8.22
C GLU A 261 -21.02 -15.00 -8.29
N ARG A 262 -21.74 -15.33 -7.20
CA ARG A 262 -22.79 -16.37 -7.21
C ARG A 262 -24.03 -15.99 -8.02
N GLN A 263 -24.36 -14.70 -8.11
CA GLN A 263 -25.51 -14.21 -8.88
C GLN A 263 -25.17 -14.07 -10.38
N TRP A 264 -23.93 -13.72 -10.74
CA TRP A 264 -23.51 -13.55 -12.14
C TRP A 264 -22.80 -14.78 -12.76
N GLY A 265 -22.33 -15.74 -11.95
CA GLY A 265 -21.68 -16.97 -12.40
C GLY A 265 -22.61 -18.10 -12.85
N LYS A 266 -23.94 -17.86 -12.93
CA LYS A 266 -24.92 -18.82 -13.50
C LYS A 266 -25.30 -18.51 -14.96
N GLY A 267 -24.49 -17.73 -15.65
CA GLY A 267 -24.80 -17.27 -17.00
C GLY A 267 -23.59 -17.23 -17.94
N LYS A 268 -22.82 -18.33 -17.99
CA LYS A 268 -22.11 -18.91 -19.16
C LYS A 268 -20.92 -19.75 -18.71
#